data_AF-A0A6L2KRQ1-F1
#
_entry.id   AF-A0A6L2KRQ1-F1
#
_cell.length_a   1.000
_cell.length_b   1.000
_cell.length_c   1.000
_cell.angle_alpha   90.00
_cell.angle_beta   90.00
_cell.angle_gamma   90.00
#
_symmetry.space_group_name_H-M   'P 1'
#
loop_
_entity.id
_entity.type
_entity.pdbx_description
1 polymer ?
#
loop_
_entity_poly.entity_id
_entity_poly.type
_entity_poly.pdbx_seq_one_letter_code
_entity_poly.pdbx_strand_id
1 'polypeptide(L)'
;MKHPQLYGYGRKDHWISRTIMIEGDPFNKEHRLNECKHIEPVKQKKRGLALEQNEAAFREVEELLKADILYKVKYQTWVANLAMIKKRDRR
;
A
#
# COMPACT_ATOMS: atom_id res chain seq x y z
N MET A 1 30.62 25.84 0.14
CA MET A 1 29.91 26.35 -1.06
C MET A 1 29.28 25.17 -1.78
N LYS A 2 27.95 25.23 -1.90
CA LYS A 2 27.01 24.47 -2.77
C LYS A 2 27.42 23.05 -3.21
N HIS A 3 26.86 22.04 -2.54
CA HIS A 3 26.65 20.73 -3.15
C HIS A 3 25.54 20.82 -4.20
N PRO A 4 25.71 20.26 -5.41
CA PRO A 4 24.66 20.26 -6.42
C PRO A 4 23.52 19.31 -6.01
N GLN A 5 22.31 19.85 -5.95
CA GLN A 5 21.07 19.09 -5.86
C GLN A 5 20.86 18.35 -7.19
N LEU A 6 20.89 17.01 -7.15
CA LEU A 6 20.46 16.19 -8.27
C LEU A 6 18.93 16.11 -8.27
N TYR A 7 18.29 17.04 -8.99
CA TYR A 7 16.94 16.85 -9.48
C TYR A 7 17.00 15.96 -10.72
N GLY A 8 16.41 14.77 -10.63
CA GLY A 8 16.25 13.86 -11.75
C GLY A 8 14.91 13.16 -11.69
N TYR A 9 14.02 13.49 -12.62
CA TYR A 9 12.90 12.61 -12.97
C TYR A 9 13.50 11.30 -13.49
N GLY A 10 13.40 10.23 -12.72
CA GLY A 10 13.97 8.94 -13.07
C GLY A 10 13.07 7.79 -12.61
N ARG A 11 12.30 7.23 -13.55
CA ARG A 11 11.97 5.81 -13.50
C ARG A 11 13.30 5.04 -13.46
N LYS A 12 13.52 4.27 -12.41
CA LYS A 12 14.63 3.30 -12.31
C LYS A 12 14.07 1.99 -11.77
N ASP A 13 13.69 1.16 -12.72
CA ASP A 13 13.80 -0.30 -12.75
C ASP A 13 14.26 -0.95 -11.44
N HIS A 14 13.30 -1.53 -10.70
CA HIS A 14 13.41 -2.75 -9.89
C HIS A 14 12.00 -3.31 -9.71
N TRP A 15 11.33 -3.65 -10.82
CA TRP A 15 10.14 -4.51 -10.74
C TRP A 15 10.64 -5.94 -10.55
N ILE A 16 10.74 -6.38 -9.29
CA ILE A 16 10.66 -7.80 -9.01
C ILE A 16 9.16 -8.09 -8.84
N SER A 17 8.46 -8.36 -9.95
CA SER A 17 7.13 -8.99 -9.87
C SER A 17 7.35 -10.39 -9.30
N ARG A 18 7.30 -10.55 -7.98
CA ARG A 18 7.30 -11.89 -7.37
C ARG A 18 5.97 -12.53 -7.70
N THR A 19 6.03 -13.67 -8.38
CA THR A 19 4.90 -14.53 -8.66
C THR A 19 4.31 -15.05 -7.35
N ILE A 20 3.11 -14.58 -6.97
CA ILE A 20 2.35 -15.20 -5.88
C ILE A 20 1.70 -16.46 -6.47
N MET A 21 1.96 -17.62 -5.90
CA MET A 21 1.31 -18.86 -6.31
C MET A 21 -0.01 -18.99 -5.55
N ILE A 22 -1.14 -18.98 -6.24
CA ILE A 22 -2.47 -19.26 -5.65
C ILE A 22 -3.00 -20.49 -6.36
N GLU A 23 -3.26 -21.58 -5.63
CA GLU A 23 -3.78 -22.85 -6.18
C GLU A 23 -2.91 -23.49 -7.27
N GLY A 24 -1.61 -23.20 -7.28
CA GLY A 24 -0.66 -23.72 -8.27
C GLY A 24 -0.49 -22.83 -9.51
N ASP A 25 -1.26 -21.74 -9.61
CA ASP A 25 -1.16 -20.79 -10.71
C ASP A 25 -0.37 -19.52 -10.33
N PRO A 26 0.50 -19.03 -11.22
CA PRO A 26 1.22 -17.78 -11.03
C PRO A 26 0.27 -16.57 -11.12
N PHE A 27 0.00 -15.92 -10.00
CA PHE A 27 -0.77 -14.67 -9.93
C PHE A 27 0.15 -13.47 -10.21
N ASN A 28 0.30 -13.11 -11.49
CA ASN A 28 1.08 -11.96 -11.97
C ASN A 28 0.21 -10.89 -12.63
N LYS A 29 -1.01 -10.66 -12.13
CA LYS A 29 -1.94 -9.67 -12.70
C LYS A 29 -1.61 -8.27 -12.21
N GLU A 30 -0.77 -7.56 -12.97
CA GLU A 30 -0.63 -6.12 -12.84
C GLU A 30 -1.89 -5.44 -13.40
N HIS A 31 -2.56 -4.64 -12.57
CA HIS A 31 -3.72 -3.86 -12.99
C HIS A 31 -3.38 -2.37 -12.94
N ARG A 32 -3.55 -1.68 -14.06
CA ARG A 32 -3.45 -0.21 -14.11
C ARG A 32 -4.83 0.38 -13.88
N LEU A 33 -4.98 1.12 -12.78
CA LEU A 33 -6.20 1.88 -12.50
C LEU A 33 -6.34 3.02 -13.52
N ASN A 34 -7.56 3.30 -13.97
CA ASN A 34 -7.83 4.49 -14.78
C ASN A 34 -7.84 5.74 -13.90
N GLU A 35 -6.89 6.63 -14.11
CA GLU A 35 -6.76 7.88 -13.35
C GLU A 35 -7.35 9.07 -14.13
N CYS A 36 -8.21 9.86 -13.48
CA CYS A 36 -8.65 11.13 -14.04
C CYS A 36 -7.56 12.19 -13.78
N LYS A 37 -6.86 12.62 -14.84
CA LYS A 37 -5.73 13.57 -14.74
C LYS A 37 -6.08 14.94 -14.16
N HIS A 38 -7.38 15.25 -14.07
CA HIS A 38 -7.87 16.52 -13.51
C HIS A 38 -8.15 16.45 -12.02
N ILE A 39 -7.96 15.30 -11.38
CA ILE A 39 -8.21 15.10 -9.95
C ILE A 39 -6.88 14.92 -9.23
N GLU A 40 -6.64 15.75 -8.23
CA GLU A 40 -5.44 15.66 -7.41
C GLU A 40 -5.55 14.50 -6.39
N PRO A 41 -4.43 13.80 -6.09
CA PRO A 41 -4.40 12.78 -5.05
C PRO A 41 -4.74 13.35 -3.67
N VAL A 42 -5.60 12.66 -2.91
CA VAL A 42 -6.05 13.12 -1.59
C VAL A 42 -5.30 12.40 -0.47
N LYS A 43 -4.74 13.18 0.46
CA LYS A 43 -4.24 12.69 1.75
C LYS A 43 -5.31 12.85 2.80
N GLN A 44 -6.03 11.77 3.11
CA GLN A 44 -7.04 11.82 4.16
C GLN A 44 -6.39 12.02 5.54
N LYS A 45 -7.01 12.85 6.38
CA LYS A 45 -6.59 13.04 7.77
C LYS A 45 -6.77 11.72 8.53
N LYS A 46 -5.72 11.29 9.23
CA LYS A 46 -5.72 10.08 10.08
C LYS A 46 -6.88 10.15 11.07
N ARG A 47 -7.70 9.10 11.09
CA ARG A 47 -8.70 8.88 12.15
C ARG A 47 -8.08 8.22 13.36
N GLY A 48 -8.50 8.64 14.55
CA GLY A 48 -8.18 7.92 15.78
C GLY A 48 -8.92 6.59 15.78
N LEU A 49 -8.21 5.51 16.07
CA LEU A 49 -8.77 4.19 16.35
C LEU A 49 -8.62 3.90 17.84
N ALA A 50 -9.52 3.09 18.40
CA ALA A 50 -9.36 2.57 19.75
C ALA A 50 -8.07 1.74 19.88
N LEU A 51 -7.56 1.56 21.10
CA LEU A 51 -6.32 0.83 21.34
C LEU A 51 -6.35 -0.58 20.74
N GLU A 52 -7.40 -1.35 21.05
CA GLU A 52 -7.60 -2.72 20.55
C GLU A 52 -7.63 -2.76 19.00
N GLN A 53 -8.25 -1.76 18.37
CA GLN A 53 -8.33 -1.66 16.92
C GLN A 53 -6.97 -1.33 16.29
N ASN A 54 -6.15 -0.50 16.93
CA ASN A 54 -4.79 -0.21 16.47
C ASN A 54 -3.90 -1.46 16.55
N GLU A 55 -3.99 -2.22 17.64
CA GLU A 55 -3.23 -3.45 17.80
C GLU A 55 -3.63 -4.50 16.75
N ALA A 56 -4.94 -4.67 16.52
CA ALA A 56 -5.44 -5.56 15.48
C ALA A 56 -4.98 -5.12 14.08
N ALA A 57 -5.07 -3.83 13.77
CA ALA A 57 -4.60 -3.27 12.50
C ALA A 57 -3.10 -3.49 12.30
N PHE A 58 -2.29 -3.33 13.35
CA PHE A 58 -0.84 -3.53 13.26
C PHE A 58 -0.49 -4.99 12.96
N ARG A 59 -1.15 -5.95 13.62
CA ARG A 59 -0.95 -7.39 13.36
C ARG A 59 -1.29 -7.76 11.93
N GLU A 60 -2.45 -7.31 11.43
CA GLU A 60 -2.87 -7.57 10.04
C GLU A 60 -1.86 -6.98 9.04
N VAL A 61 -1.41 -5.73 9.24
CA VAL A 61 -0.42 -5.11 8.36
C VAL A 61 0.90 -5.88 8.38
N GLU A 62 1.32 -6.38 9.55
CA GLU A 62 2.54 -7.19 9.65
C GLU A 62 2.40 -8.52 8.88
N GLU A 63 1.26 -9.19 8.97
CA GLU A 63 0.98 -10.42 8.20
C GLU A 63 0.98 -10.15 6.68
N LEU A 64 0.34 -9.07 6.23
CA LEU A 64 0.33 -8.68 4.83
C LEU A 64 1.71 -8.25 4.30
N LEU A 65 2.55 -7.66 5.15
CA LEU A 65 3.96 -7.38 4.81
C LEU A 65 4.76 -8.67 4.70
N LYS A 66 4.57 -9.64 5.60
CA LYS A 66 5.24 -10.96 5.56
C LYS A 66 4.82 -11.77 4.33
N ALA A 67 3.58 -11.62 3.90
CA ALA A 67 3.04 -12.26 2.69
C ALA A 67 3.45 -11.55 1.38
N ASP A 68 4.29 -10.51 1.43
CA ASP A 68 4.67 -9.69 0.27
C ASP A 68 3.47 -9.04 -0.47
N ILE A 69 2.31 -8.89 0.17
CA ILE A 69 1.12 -8.24 -0.39
C ILE A 69 1.23 -6.71 -0.25
N LEU A 70 1.74 -6.24 0.89
CA LEU A 70 2.02 -4.82 1.14
C LEU A 70 3.51 -4.53 1.08
N TYR A 71 3.85 -3.29 0.73
CA TYR A 71 5.23 -2.79 0.77
C TYR A 71 5.27 -1.37 1.33
N LYS A 72 6.41 -1.03 1.97
CA LYS A 72 6.61 0.31 2.54
C LYS A 72 6.94 1.30 1.42
N VAL A 73 6.11 2.32 1.25
CA VAL A 73 6.31 3.40 0.28
C VAL A 73 6.87 4.64 0.98
N LYS A 74 7.80 5.34 0.32
CA LYS A 74 8.25 6.68 0.75
C LYS A 74 7.57 7.73 -0.13
N TYR A 75 7.24 8.87 0.47
CA TYR A 75 6.68 10.04 -0.22
C TYR A 75 5.31 9.81 -0.89
N GLN A 76 4.40 9.06 -0.25
CA GLN A 76 3.05 8.90 -0.79
C GLN A 76 2.32 10.24 -0.95
N THR A 77 1.69 10.43 -2.11
CA THR A 77 0.88 11.60 -2.46
C THR A 77 -0.58 11.45 -2.04
N TRP A 78 -1.02 10.22 -1.76
CA TRP A 78 -2.36 9.89 -1.27
C TRP A 78 -2.31 9.01 -0.02
N VAL A 79 -3.33 9.13 0.83
CA VAL A 79 -3.52 8.30 2.04
C VAL A 79 -5.01 8.05 2.21
N ALA A 80 -5.41 6.79 2.31
CA ALA A 80 -6.77 6.39 2.67
C ALA A 80 -6.83 5.99 4.15
N ASN A 81 -7.93 6.32 4.84
CA ASN A 81 -8.15 5.90 6.22
C ASN A 81 -8.55 4.42 6.30
N LEU A 82 -7.96 3.71 7.26
CA LEU A 82 -8.36 2.35 7.60
C LEU A 82 -9.72 2.35 8.31
N ALA A 83 -10.56 1.38 7.97
CA ALA A 83 -11.81 1.10 8.66
C ALA A 83 -11.78 -0.34 9.18
N MET A 84 -11.88 -0.50 10.51
CA MET A 84 -11.92 -1.82 11.14
C MET A 84 -13.37 -2.30 11.17
N ILE A 85 -13.64 -3.45 10.57
CA ILE A 85 -14.97 -4.06 10.55
C ILE A 85 -14.85 -5.47 11.10
N LYS A 86 -15.62 -5.77 12.16
CA LYS A 86 -15.71 -7.13 12.69
C LYS A 86 -16.49 -7.99 11.69
N LYS A 87 -15.83 -8.97 11.10
CA LYS A 87 -16.54 -10.01 10.34
C LYS A 87 -17.41 -10.82 11.30
N ARG A 88 -18.65 -11.09 10.91
CA ARG A 88 -19.50 -12.07 11.59
C ARG A 88 -19.03 -13.45 11.18
N ASP A 89 -19.04 -14.40 12.11
CA ASP A 89 -18.77 -15.79 11.79
C ASP A 89 -19.81 -16.27 10.77
N ARG A 90 -19.32 -16.85 9.66
CA ARG A 90 -20.19 -17.58 8.74
C ARG A 90 -20.52 -18.91 9.41
N ARG A 91 -21.80 -19.09 9.75
CA ARG A 91 -22.34 -20.37 10.20
C ARG A 91 -22.31 -21.39 9.07
#